data_AF-A0A956PTA4-F1
#
_entry.id   AF-A0A956PTA4-F1
#
_cell.length_a   1.000
_cell.length_b   1.000
_cell.length_c   1.000
_cell.angle_alpha   90.00
_cell.angle_beta   90.00
_cell.angle_gamma   90.00
#
_symmetry.space_group_name_H-M   'P 1'
#
loop_
_entity.id
_entity.type
_entity.pdbx_description
1 polymer ?
#
loop_
_entity_poly.entity_id
_entity_poly.type
_entity_poly.pdbx_seq_one_letter_code
_entity_poly.pdbx_strand_id
1 'polypeptide(L)'
;MEMTLLADQIERAFRGDSWHGPAVLEVLAGITAEDAAAHPIAGAHSIWEIVLHMASGYALVLGRIQGDRIQLEEDQEWPSVQEVRDDLWQADLARLDQLNRQLVRAVGEFSPARLGDPLGSEFTAATQFLGAPQHDLYHAGQIVMLKKALARSRQQT
;
A
#
# COMPACT_ATOMS: atom_id res chain seq x y z
N MET A 1 -20.44 13.14 -2.44
CA MET A 1 -19.56 12.05 -1.99
C MET A 1 -19.11 12.40 -0.59
N GLU A 2 -19.41 11.54 0.39
CA GLU A 2 -19.03 11.77 1.78
C GLU A 2 -17.55 11.42 1.97
N MET A 3 -16.72 12.38 2.40
CA MET A 3 -15.28 12.16 2.56
C MET A 3 -14.95 11.17 3.66
N THR A 4 -15.78 11.14 4.70
CA THR A 4 -15.71 10.18 5.80
C THR A 4 -15.91 8.75 5.31
N LEU A 5 -16.79 8.53 4.32
CA LEU A 5 -16.99 7.22 3.70
C LEU A 5 -15.75 6.80 2.89
N LEU A 6 -15.15 7.71 2.11
CA LEU A 6 -13.91 7.41 1.38
C LEU A 6 -12.76 7.07 2.33
N ALA A 7 -12.58 7.86 3.38
CA ALA A 7 -11.56 7.63 4.39
C ALA A 7 -11.77 6.27 5.10
N ASP A 8 -13.02 5.93 5.45
CA ASP A 8 -13.37 4.62 6.03
C ASP A 8 -13.06 3.45 5.08
N GLN A 9 -13.29 3.60 3.77
CA GLN A 9 -12.93 2.55 2.80
C GLN A 9 -11.41 2.35 2.72
N ILE A 10 -10.62 3.42 2.74
CA ILE A 10 -9.14 3.34 2.80
C ILE A 10 -8.71 2.64 4.10
N GLU A 11 -9.30 3.03 5.23
CA GLU A 11 -8.95 2.44 6.52
C GLU A 11 -9.31 0.95 6.60
N ARG A 12 -10.48 0.54 6.10
CA ARG A 12 -10.87 -0.88 6.10
C ARG A 12 -10.01 -1.74 5.21
N ALA A 13 -9.69 -1.26 4.00
CA ALA A 13 -8.83 -1.97 3.07
C ALA A 13 -7.45 -2.25 3.68
N PHE A 14 -6.96 -1.32 4.51
CA PHE A 14 -5.66 -1.43 5.15
C PHE A 14 -5.69 -2.20 6.47
N ARG A 15 -6.63 -1.92 7.37
CA ARG A 15 -6.59 -2.37 8.79
C ARG A 15 -7.42 -3.58 9.14
N GLY A 16 -8.53 -3.81 8.44
CA GLY A 16 -9.48 -4.86 8.80
C GLY A 16 -10.93 -4.44 8.61
N ASP A 17 -11.85 -5.30 9.07
CA ASP A 17 -13.30 -5.15 8.87
C ASP A 17 -13.71 -4.99 7.39
N SER A 18 -12.90 -5.56 6.51
CA SER A 18 -13.11 -5.60 5.07
C SER A 18 -14.05 -6.75 4.69
N TRP A 19 -15.10 -6.47 3.92
CA TRP A 19 -16.08 -7.48 3.51
C TRP A 19 -15.53 -8.46 2.45
N HIS A 20 -14.68 -7.97 1.54
CA HIS A 20 -14.23 -8.72 0.36
C HIS A 20 -13.10 -9.73 0.64
N GLY A 21 -12.57 -9.76 1.86
CA GLY A 21 -11.43 -10.59 2.25
C GLY A 21 -10.47 -9.87 3.20
N PRO A 22 -9.30 -10.48 3.47
CA PRO A 22 -8.33 -9.93 4.41
C PRO A 22 -7.81 -8.56 3.98
N ALA A 23 -7.67 -7.66 4.95
CA ALA A 23 -7.03 -6.37 4.79
C ALA A 23 -5.49 -6.49 4.75
N VAL A 24 -4.82 -5.40 4.37
CA VAL A 24 -3.36 -5.35 4.20
C VAL A 24 -2.62 -5.79 5.48
N LEU A 25 -2.97 -5.24 6.64
CA LEU A 25 -2.32 -5.62 7.90
C LEU A 25 -2.58 -7.07 8.29
N GLU A 26 -3.74 -7.62 7.96
CA GLU A 26 -4.07 -9.02 8.25
C GLU A 26 -3.23 -9.97 7.39
N VAL A 27 -2.99 -9.63 6.12
CA VAL A 27 -2.13 -10.46 5.26
C VAL A 27 -0.65 -10.30 5.60
N LEU A 28 -0.21 -9.15 6.11
CA LEU A 28 1.17 -8.91 6.53
C LEU A 28 1.52 -9.51 7.90
N ALA A 29 0.52 -9.89 8.70
CA ALA A 29 0.73 -10.44 10.02
C ALA A 29 1.62 -11.70 10.01
N GLY A 30 2.63 -11.70 10.89
CA GLY A 30 3.51 -12.84 11.16
C GLY A 30 4.57 -13.13 10.10
N ILE A 31 4.79 -12.23 9.14
CA ILE A 31 5.83 -12.39 8.10
C ILE A 31 7.19 -11.92 8.67
N THR A 32 8.23 -12.75 8.57
CA THR A 32 9.62 -12.40 8.94
C THR A 32 10.31 -11.60 7.83
N ALA A 33 11.43 -10.94 8.12
CA ALA A 33 12.18 -10.22 7.09
C ALA A 33 12.63 -11.13 5.94
N GLU A 34 13.05 -12.37 6.24
CA GLU A 34 13.48 -13.34 5.22
C GLU A 34 12.33 -13.74 4.30
N ASP A 35 11.14 -13.99 4.86
CA ASP A 35 9.94 -14.29 4.08
C ASP A 35 9.48 -13.09 3.27
N ALA A 36 9.59 -11.88 3.85
CA ALA A 36 9.20 -10.66 3.18
C ALA A 36 10.08 -10.39 1.94
N ALA A 37 11.39 -10.66 2.04
CA ALA A 37 12.36 -10.46 0.95
C ALA A 37 12.44 -11.62 -0.05
N ALA A 38 11.79 -12.75 0.23
CA ALA A 38 11.84 -13.92 -0.63
C ALA A 38 11.06 -13.72 -1.95
N HIS A 39 11.54 -14.39 -3.01
CA HIS A 39 10.95 -14.38 -4.35
C HIS A 39 10.46 -15.79 -4.74
N PRO A 40 9.39 -16.30 -4.10
CA PRO A 40 8.92 -17.67 -4.32
C PRO A 40 8.28 -17.88 -5.70
N ILE A 41 7.94 -16.80 -6.41
CA ILE A 41 7.40 -16.81 -7.77
C ILE A 41 8.38 -16.01 -8.64
N ALA A 42 8.95 -16.66 -9.66
CA ALA A 42 9.90 -16.02 -10.56
C ALA A 42 9.26 -14.83 -11.30
N GLY A 43 9.94 -13.69 -11.29
CA GLY A 43 9.49 -12.45 -11.95
C GLY A 43 8.39 -11.68 -11.22
N ALA A 44 7.94 -12.14 -10.04
CA ALA A 44 7.06 -11.36 -9.17
C ALA A 44 7.89 -10.55 -8.17
N HIS A 45 7.36 -9.39 -7.76
CA HIS A 45 7.90 -8.64 -6.62
C HIS A 45 7.79 -9.45 -5.32
N SER A 46 8.73 -9.22 -4.41
CA SER A 46 8.67 -9.72 -3.04
C SER A 46 7.59 -9.01 -2.22
N ILE A 47 7.21 -9.58 -1.07
CA ILE A 47 6.24 -8.96 -0.17
C ILE A 47 6.77 -7.62 0.36
N TRP A 48 8.08 -7.54 0.62
CA TRP A 48 8.71 -6.32 1.10
C TRP A 48 8.70 -5.22 0.03
N GLU A 49 9.03 -5.55 -1.22
CA GLU A 49 8.92 -4.59 -2.34
C GLU A 49 7.50 -4.07 -2.52
N ILE A 50 6.49 -4.94 -2.37
CA ILE A 50 5.08 -4.51 -2.40
C ILE A 50 4.77 -3.52 -1.27
N VAL A 51 5.25 -3.78 -0.04
CA VAL A 51 5.08 -2.85 1.08
C VAL A 51 5.72 -1.49 0.80
N LEU A 52 6.93 -1.48 0.25
CA LEU A 52 7.63 -0.24 -0.13
C LEU A 52 6.88 0.51 -1.23
N HIS A 53 6.40 -0.20 -2.25
CA HIS A 53 5.61 0.37 -3.35
C HIS A 53 4.30 1.02 -2.84
N MET A 54 3.57 0.34 -1.96
CA MET A 54 2.36 0.92 -1.34
C MET A 54 2.69 2.18 -0.53
N ALA A 55 3.79 2.18 0.22
CA ALA A 55 4.24 3.36 0.95
C ALA A 55 4.59 4.52 0.01
N SER A 56 5.27 4.25 -1.11
CA SER A 56 5.54 5.25 -2.15
C SER A 56 4.25 5.82 -2.75
N GLY A 57 3.26 4.97 -3.02
CA GLY A 57 1.94 5.38 -3.51
C GLY A 57 1.22 6.34 -2.55
N TYR A 58 1.22 6.04 -1.25
CA TYR A 58 0.62 6.93 -0.24
C TYR A 58 1.37 8.26 -0.14
N ALA A 59 2.71 8.22 -0.10
CA ALA A 59 3.52 9.43 -0.04
C ALA A 59 3.29 10.35 -1.25
N LEU A 60 3.16 9.75 -2.45
CA LEU A 60 2.83 10.47 -3.68
C LEU A 60 1.47 11.18 -3.58
N VAL A 61 0.41 10.46 -3.19
CA VAL A 61 -0.94 11.05 -3.06
C VAL A 61 -0.95 12.15 -2.00
N LEU A 62 -0.28 11.95 -0.86
CA LEU A 62 -0.14 12.96 0.19
C LEU A 62 0.57 14.24 -0.30
N GLY A 63 1.68 14.11 -1.03
CA GLY A 63 2.36 15.26 -1.64
C GLY A 63 1.45 16.01 -2.63
N ARG A 64 0.68 15.27 -3.44
CA ARG A 64 -0.27 15.87 -4.38
C ARG A 64 -1.41 16.62 -3.69
N ILE A 65 -1.90 16.13 -2.55
CA ILE A 65 -2.85 16.87 -1.69
C ILE A 65 -2.25 18.21 -1.23
N GLN A 66 -0.95 18.25 -0.99
CA GLN A 66 -0.20 19.47 -0.60
C GLN A 66 0.15 20.38 -1.80
N GLY A 67 -0.11 19.93 -3.03
CA GLY A 67 0.09 20.71 -4.26
C GLY A 67 1.25 20.25 -5.13
N ASP A 68 1.97 19.18 -4.76
CA ASP A 68 3.06 18.65 -5.56
C ASP A 68 2.55 18.06 -6.88
N ARG A 69 3.41 18.12 -7.90
CA ARG A 69 3.17 17.59 -9.25
C ARG A 69 4.25 16.60 -9.68
N ILE A 70 4.95 16.04 -8.70
CA ILE A 70 6.06 15.11 -8.93
C ILE A 70 5.49 13.81 -9.50
N GLN A 71 6.21 13.27 -10.47
CA GLN A 71 6.08 11.89 -10.91
C GLN A 71 7.22 11.11 -10.28
N LEU A 72 6.93 9.90 -9.80
CA LEU A 72 7.96 9.01 -9.28
C LEU A 72 8.71 8.40 -10.47
N GLU A 73 10.03 8.39 -10.37
CA GLU A 73 10.87 7.54 -11.22
C GLU A 73 10.70 6.06 -10.81
N GLU A 74 11.10 5.13 -11.68
CA GLU A 74 10.88 3.68 -11.47
C GLU A 74 11.45 3.17 -10.14
N ASP A 75 12.64 3.64 -9.74
CA ASP A 75 13.31 3.28 -8.48
C ASP A 75 12.65 3.90 -7.24
N GLN A 76 11.84 4.93 -7.42
CA GLN A 76 11.03 5.55 -6.37
C GLN A 76 9.65 4.90 -6.28
N GLU A 77 9.09 4.47 -7.41
CA GLU A 77 7.84 3.72 -7.48
C GLU A 77 8.01 2.30 -6.92
N TRP A 78 9.13 1.64 -7.22
CA TRP A 78 9.50 0.32 -6.74
C TRP A 78 10.86 0.33 -6.04
N PRO A 79 10.94 0.84 -4.80
CA PRO A 79 12.20 0.86 -4.06
C PRO A 79 12.74 -0.55 -3.81
N SER A 80 14.04 -0.74 -4.03
CA SER A 80 14.70 -2.04 -3.84
C SER A 80 15.03 -2.30 -2.37
N VAL A 81 14.85 -3.53 -1.92
CA VAL A 81 15.27 -3.98 -0.58
C VAL A 81 16.81 -4.06 -0.53
N GLN A 82 17.45 -3.16 0.21
CA GLN A 82 18.92 -3.08 0.29
C GLN A 82 19.52 -4.11 1.25
N GLU A 83 18.84 -4.37 2.37
CA GLU A 83 19.33 -5.21 3.45
C GLU A 83 18.16 -5.95 4.11
N VAL A 84 18.32 -7.26 4.30
CA VAL A 84 17.27 -8.12 4.88
C VAL A 84 17.51 -8.26 6.38
N ARG A 85 16.78 -7.47 7.17
CA ARG A 85 16.80 -7.50 8.64
C ARG A 85 15.43 -7.22 9.23
N ASP A 86 15.15 -7.89 10.35
CA ASP A 86 13.87 -7.75 11.05
C ASP A 86 13.59 -6.31 11.49
N ASP A 87 14.57 -5.55 11.98
CA ASP A 87 14.35 -4.17 12.42
C ASP A 87 14.02 -3.23 11.26
N LEU A 88 14.63 -3.43 10.08
CA LEU A 88 14.31 -2.68 8.87
C LEU A 88 12.91 -3.03 8.35
N TRP A 89 12.56 -4.32 8.34
CA TRP A 89 11.23 -4.78 7.95
C TRP A 89 10.14 -4.17 8.83
N GLN A 90 10.33 -4.21 10.16
CA GLN A 90 9.40 -3.59 11.10
C GLN A 90 9.33 -2.06 10.93
N ALA A 91 10.45 -1.41 10.61
CA ALA A 91 10.46 0.03 10.33
C ALA A 91 9.64 0.38 9.08
N ASP A 92 9.73 -0.42 8.01
CA ASP A 92 8.96 -0.22 6.78
C ASP A 92 7.47 -0.50 6.97
N LEU A 93 7.10 -1.53 7.75
CA LEU A 93 5.71 -1.75 8.17
C LEU A 93 5.16 -0.56 8.98
N ALA A 94 5.94 -0.04 9.92
CA ALA A 94 5.54 1.13 10.71
C ALA A 94 5.41 2.39 9.85
N ARG A 95 6.29 2.58 8.85
CA ARG A 95 6.21 3.67 7.88
C ARG A 95 4.97 3.55 7.01
N LEU A 96 4.68 2.36 6.48
CA LEU A 96 3.46 2.09 5.71
C LEU A 96 2.21 2.41 6.53
N ASP A 97 2.17 1.96 7.80
CA ASP A 97 1.08 2.26 8.72
C ASP A 97 0.87 3.76 8.91
N GLN A 98 1.97 4.47 9.21
CA GLN A 98 1.97 5.91 9.43
C GLN A 98 1.45 6.68 8.21
N LEU A 99 1.89 6.30 7.01
CA LEU A 99 1.46 6.93 5.76
C LEU A 99 -0.02 6.67 5.48
N ASN A 100 -0.51 5.45 5.72
CA ASN A 100 -1.93 5.16 5.60
C ASN A 100 -2.78 6.03 6.55
N ARG A 101 -2.38 6.19 7.83
CA ARG A 101 -3.08 7.08 8.78
C ARG A 101 -3.11 8.52 8.30
N GLN A 102 -2.00 9.01 7.76
CA GLN A 102 -1.93 10.36 7.20
C GLN A 102 -2.87 10.49 5.99
N LEU A 103 -2.90 9.49 5.12
CA LEU A 103 -3.78 9.48 3.95
C LEU A 103 -5.25 9.47 4.34
N VAL A 104 -5.67 8.58 5.25
CA VAL A 104 -7.04 8.51 5.78
C VAL A 104 -7.47 9.86 6.34
N ARG A 105 -6.62 10.49 7.16
CA ARG A 105 -6.88 11.82 7.72
C ARG A 105 -7.00 12.88 6.64
N ALA A 106 -6.02 12.94 5.72
CA ALA A 106 -5.98 13.95 4.67
C ALA A 106 -7.19 13.83 3.72
N VAL A 107 -7.61 12.61 3.38
CA VAL A 107 -8.82 12.36 2.60
C VAL A 107 -10.06 12.77 3.39
N GLY A 108 -10.16 12.42 4.68
CA GLY A 108 -11.30 12.81 5.52
C GLY A 108 -11.47 14.32 5.68
N GLU A 109 -10.38 15.09 5.65
CA GLU A 109 -10.36 16.56 5.76
C GLU A 109 -10.42 17.27 4.39
N PHE A 110 -10.35 16.55 3.27
CA PHE A 110 -10.30 17.15 1.93
C PHE A 110 -11.63 17.79 1.51
N SER A 111 -11.56 18.91 0.78
CA SER A 111 -12.76 19.63 0.33
C SER A 111 -13.53 18.84 -0.73
N PRO A 112 -14.81 18.46 -0.50
CA PRO A 112 -15.60 17.70 -1.47
C PRO A 112 -15.79 18.43 -2.81
N ALA A 113 -15.78 19.77 -2.79
CA ALA A 113 -15.92 20.59 -3.99
C ALA A 113 -14.75 20.42 -4.98
N ARG A 114 -13.60 19.97 -4.50
CA ARG A 114 -12.37 19.78 -5.30
C ARG A 114 -12.19 18.34 -5.79
N LEU A 115 -13.12 17.44 -5.48
CA LEU A 115 -12.99 16.02 -5.85
C LEU A 115 -12.90 15.78 -7.35
N GLY A 116 -13.59 16.61 -8.14
CA GLY A 116 -13.58 16.54 -9.60
C GLY A 116 -12.35 17.18 -10.26
N ASP A 117 -11.48 17.84 -9.48
CA ASP A 117 -10.33 18.54 -10.02
C ASP A 117 -9.13 17.60 -10.17
N PRO A 118 -8.26 17.81 -11.18
CA PRO A 118 -6.96 17.14 -11.26
C PRO A 118 -6.13 17.35 -9.99
N LEU A 119 -5.48 16.29 -9.52
CA LEU A 119 -4.69 16.31 -8.29
C LEU A 119 -3.25 15.90 -8.59
N GLY A 120 -2.40 16.86 -8.98
CA GLY A 120 -0.97 16.62 -9.22
C GLY A 120 -0.63 15.71 -10.41
N SER A 121 -1.63 15.27 -11.19
CA SER A 121 -1.52 14.51 -12.44
C SER A 121 -2.76 14.75 -13.32
N GLU A 122 -2.97 14.00 -14.40
CA GLU A 122 -4.22 14.07 -15.17
C GLU A 122 -5.43 13.48 -14.43
N PHE A 123 -5.20 12.70 -13.38
CA PHE A 123 -6.27 12.06 -12.61
C PHE A 123 -6.87 12.99 -11.55
N THR A 124 -8.19 12.92 -11.40
CA THR A 124 -8.91 13.69 -10.38
C THR A 124 -8.57 13.22 -8.97
N ALA A 125 -8.82 14.08 -7.97
CA ALA A 125 -8.73 13.70 -6.57
C ALA A 125 -9.64 12.50 -6.25
N ALA A 126 -10.86 12.48 -6.78
CA ALA A 126 -11.78 11.35 -6.64
C ALA A 126 -11.20 10.03 -7.18
N THR A 127 -10.58 10.08 -8.37
CA THR A 127 -9.95 8.91 -8.98
C THR A 127 -8.84 8.35 -8.09
N GLN A 128 -7.97 9.21 -7.56
CA GLN A 128 -6.85 8.77 -6.73
C GLN A 128 -7.31 8.25 -5.37
N PHE A 129 -8.30 8.88 -4.73
CA PHE A 129 -8.80 8.46 -3.42
C PHE A 129 -9.59 7.15 -3.48
N LEU A 130 -10.39 6.95 -4.55
CA LEU A 130 -11.03 5.65 -4.81
C LEU A 130 -10.03 4.58 -5.24
N GLY A 131 -8.94 4.99 -5.90
CA GLY A 131 -7.86 4.10 -6.32
C GLY A 131 -7.03 3.57 -5.15
N ALA A 132 -6.84 4.34 -4.08
CA ALA A 132 -6.06 3.92 -2.91
C ALA A 132 -6.52 2.58 -2.29
N PRO A 133 -7.80 2.39 -1.89
CA PRO A 133 -8.24 1.10 -1.37
C PRO A 133 -8.23 0.01 -2.43
N GLN A 134 -8.42 0.33 -3.72
CA GLN A 134 -8.36 -0.66 -4.80
C GLN A 134 -6.93 -1.19 -4.99
N HIS A 135 -5.95 -0.30 -4.92
CA HIS A 135 -4.53 -0.58 -4.98
C HIS A 135 -4.08 -1.45 -3.79
N ASP A 136 -4.50 -1.07 -2.58
CA ASP A 136 -4.26 -1.85 -1.36
C ASP A 136 -4.73 -3.30 -1.49
N LEU A 137 -5.95 -3.50 -1.99
CA LEU A 137 -6.56 -4.82 -2.09
C LEU A 137 -5.99 -5.66 -3.23
N TYR A 138 -5.62 -5.02 -4.33
CA TYR A 138 -4.85 -5.66 -5.40
C TYR A 138 -3.55 -6.26 -4.84
N HIS A 139 -2.80 -5.47 -4.06
CA HIS A 139 -1.55 -5.92 -3.45
C HIS A 139 -1.75 -6.89 -2.28
N ALA A 140 -2.81 -6.75 -1.48
CA ALA A 140 -3.15 -7.74 -0.46
C ALA A 140 -3.38 -9.13 -1.10
N GLY A 141 -4.05 -9.17 -2.26
CA GLY A 141 -4.21 -10.40 -3.06
C GLY A 141 -2.87 -11.00 -3.51
N GLN A 142 -1.95 -10.18 -3.99
CA GLN A 142 -0.60 -10.63 -4.36
C GLN A 142 0.16 -11.21 -3.16
N ILE A 143 0.13 -10.53 -2.01
CA ILE A 143 0.77 -10.98 -0.77
C ILE A 143 0.23 -12.35 -0.35
N VAL A 144 -1.09 -12.57 -0.42
CA VAL A 144 -1.69 -13.89 -0.14
C VAL A 144 -1.13 -14.99 -1.05
N MET A 145 -0.95 -14.71 -2.33
CA MET A 145 -0.39 -15.68 -3.28
C MET A 145 1.09 -15.97 -3.00
N LEU A 146 1.88 -14.95 -2.64
CA LEU A 146 3.27 -15.11 -2.24
C LEU A 146 3.41 -15.94 -0.96
N LYS A 147 2.57 -15.70 0.07
CA LYS A 147 2.54 -16.52 1.30
C LYS A 147 2.24 -17.98 1.00
N LYS A 148 1.28 -18.26 0.12
CA LYS A 148 0.95 -19.63 -0.31
C LYS A 148 2.12 -20.30 -1.03
N ALA A 149 2.83 -19.56 -1.89
CA ALA A 149 4.01 -20.06 -2.60
C ALA A 149 5.16 -20.38 -1.63
N LEU A 150 5.44 -19.51 -0.65
CA LEU A 150 6.44 -19.76 0.40
C LEU A 150 6.13 -21.02 1.20
N ALA A 151 4.87 -21.17 1.65
CA ALA A 151 4.44 -22.35 2.40
C ALA A 151 4.62 -23.64 1.59
N ARG A 152 4.34 -23.61 0.28
CA ARG A 152 4.52 -24.76 -0.62
C ARG A 152 6.00 -25.11 -0.80
N SER A 153 6.88 -24.12 -1.00
CA SER A 153 8.31 -24.38 -1.18
C SER A 153 8.93 -25.08 0.04
N ARG A 154 8.49 -24.72 1.25
CA ARG A 154 8.93 -25.39 2.51
C ARG A 154 8.44 -26.83 2.65
N GLN A 155 7.31 -27.19 2.04
CA GLN A 155 6.79 -28.56 2.06
C GLN A 155 7.51 -29.49 1.07
N GLN A 156 8.28 -28.91 0.14
CA GLN A 156 9.02 -29.63 -0.90
C GLN A 156 10.52 -29.78 -0.58
N THR A 157 10.97 -29.16 0.52
CA THR A 157 12.34 -29.25 1.06
C THR A 157 12.37 -30.22 2.24
#